data_AF-A0A1J5PJC7-F1
#
_entry.id   AF-A0A1J5PJC7-F1
#
_cell.length_a   1.000
_cell.length_b   1.000
_cell.length_c   1.000
_cell.angle_alpha   90.00
_cell.angle_beta   90.00
_cell.angle_gamma   90.00
#
_symmetry.space_group_name_H-M   'P 1'
#
loop_
_entity.id
_entity.type
_entity.pdbx_description
1 polymer ?
#
loop_
_entity_poly.entity_id
_entity_poly.type
_entity_poly.pdbx_seq_one_letter_code
_entity_poly.pdbx_strand_id
1 'polypeptide(L)' 'MLNIGNHQGETVLTLVTLLEEALGRRAVVREVALPATDVAETFASVDAIHELTGFVPATGLAEGIPRFVAWFREWHGV' A
#
# COMPACT_ATOMS: atom_id res chain seq x y z
N MET A 1 -11.46 -17.65 10.61
CA MET A 1 -11.06 -16.24 10.48
C MET A 1 -10.66 -16.01 9.04
N LEU A 2 -11.13 -14.94 8.39
CA LEU A 2 -10.82 -14.62 7.00
C LEU A 2 -10.11 -13.26 6.98
N ASN A 3 -8.84 -13.21 6.57
CA ASN A 3 -8.14 -11.93 6.39
C ASN A 3 -8.32 -11.45 4.95
N ILE A 4 -8.40 -10.13 4.79
CA ILE A 4 -8.45 -9.48 3.50
C ILE A 4 -7.29 -8.49 3.45
N GLY A 5 -6.42 -8.64 2.47
CA GLY A 5 -5.24 -7.80 2.30
C GLY A 5 -4.36 -8.32 1.18
N ASN A 6 -3.16 -7.76 1.08
CA ASN A 6 -2.15 -8.29 0.18
C ASN A 6 -1.40 -9.43 0.88
N HIS A 7 -1.15 -10.52 0.17
CA HIS A 7 -0.43 -11.69 0.71
C HIS A 7 1.09 -11.45 0.86
N GLN A 8 1.55 -10.27 0.48
CA GLN A 8 2.96 -9.86 0.50
C GLN A 8 3.09 -8.47 1.09
N GLY A 9 4.16 -8.26 1.86
CA GLY A 9 4.54 -6.94 2.35
C GLY A 9 5.13 -6.09 1.23
N GLU A 10 4.89 -4.78 1.31
CA GLU A 10 5.48 -3.77 0.42
C GLU A 10 6.25 -2.76 1.26
N THR A 11 7.34 -2.21 0.72
CA THR A 11 8.16 -1.28 1.49
C THR A 11 7.55 0.11 1.55
N VAL A 12 7.79 0.83 2.65
CA VAL A 12 7.42 2.25 2.78
C VAL A 12 8.07 3.10 1.68
N LEU A 13 9.31 2.78 1.28
CA LEU A 13 10.01 3.49 0.21
C LEU A 13 9.37 3.29 -1.17
N THR A 14 8.84 2.09 -1.46
CA THR A 14 8.07 1.82 -2.68
C THR A 14 6.83 2.71 -2.72
N LEU A 15 6.08 2.76 -1.62
CA LEU A 15 4.89 3.62 -1.50
C LEU A 15 5.24 5.10 -1.69
N VAL A 16 6.28 5.60 -1.04
CA VAL A 16 6.73 7.00 -1.17
C VAL A 16 7.12 7.30 -2.61
N THR A 17 7.90 6.45 -3.26
CA THR A 17 8.30 6.63 -4.67
C THR A 17 7.09 6.76 -5.60
N LEU A 18 6.11 5.87 -5.46
CA LEU A 18 4.89 5.90 -6.29
C LEU A 18 4.05 7.16 -6.04
N LEU A 19 4.01 7.66 -4.80
CA LEU A 19 3.35 8.93 -4.49
C LEU A 19 4.10 10.12 -5.11
N GLU A 20 5.44 10.14 -5.07
CA GLU A 20 6.23 11.20 -5.69
C GLU A 20 6.00 11.28 -7.20
N GLU A 21 5.95 10.13 -7.87
CA GLU A 21 5.66 10.01 -9.30
C GLU A 21 4.25 10.50 -9.62
N ALA A 22 3.24 10.01 -8.88
CA ALA A 22 1.84 10.39 -9.11
C ALA A 22 1.55 11.87 -8.80
N LEU A 23 2.26 12.46 -7.83
CA LEU A 23 2.11 13.87 -7.44
C LEU A 23 3.04 14.81 -8.21
N GLY A 24 4.03 14.28 -8.93
CA GLY A 24 5.05 15.08 -9.62
C GLY A 24 5.94 15.89 -8.67
N ARG A 25 6.10 15.44 -7.42
CA ARG A 25 6.83 16.18 -6.37
C ARG A 25 7.58 15.22 -5.45
N ARG A 26 8.84 15.54 -5.17
CA ARG A 26 9.66 14.81 -4.19
C ARG A 26 9.18 15.06 -2.76
N ALA A 27 9.10 13.99 -1.99
CA ALA A 27 8.86 14.00 -0.57
C ALA A 27 10.13 14.46 0.16
N VAL A 28 9.94 15.15 1.28
CA VAL A 28 11.03 15.42 2.22
C VAL A 28 11.10 14.24 3.17
N VAL A 29 11.94 13.25 2.84
CA VAL A 29 12.08 12.03 3.63
C VAL A 29 13.07 12.25 4.77
N ARG A 30 12.67 11.89 6.00
CA ARG A 30 13.56 11.85 7.16
C ARG A 30 13.57 10.42 7.71
N GLU A 31 14.72 9.77 7.62
CA GLU A 31 14.93 8.48 8.26
C GLU A 31 14.97 8.65 9.77
N VAL A 32 14.23 7.79 10.47
CA VAL A 32 14.17 7.74 11.93
C VAL A 32 14.37 6.30 12.37
N ALA A 33 14.87 6.11 13.59
CA ALA A 33 14.98 4.77 14.16
C ALA A 33 13.58 4.15 14.25
N LEU A 34 13.46 2.89 13.84
CA LEU A 34 12.23 2.14 13.96
C LEU A 34 11.84 2.03 15.45
N PRO A 35 10.60 2.35 15.84
CA PRO A 35 10.12 2.07 17.18
C PRO A 35 10.31 0.61 17.56
N ALA A 36 10.66 0.32 18.82
CA ALA A 36 10.84 -1.06 19.29
C ALA A 36 9.54 -1.89 19.23
N THR A 37 8.38 -1.24 19.09
CA THR A 37 7.07 -1.87 18.94
C THR A 37 6.71 -2.20 17.50
N ASP A 38 7.44 -1.65 16.52
CA ASP A 38 7.21 -1.94 15.12
C ASP A 38 7.86 -3.28 14.75
N VAL A 39 7.09 -4.08 14.04
CA VAL A 39 7.56 -5.34 13.47
C VAL A 39 8.14 -5.09 12.09
N ALA A 40 9.19 -5.83 11.75
CA ALA A 40 9.91 -5.62 10.49
C ALA A 40 9.05 -5.89 9.25
N GLU A 41 8.10 -6.82 9.35
CA GLU A 41 7.21 -7.19 8.25
C GLU A 41 5.87 -7.68 8.79
N THR A 42 4.79 -7.27 8.14
CA THR A 42 3.44 -7.83 8.35
C THR A 42 2.70 -7.90 7.04
N PHE A 43 1.89 -8.94 6.88
CA PHE A 43 0.99 -9.09 5.75
C PHE A 43 -0.20 -9.96 6.14
N ALA A 44 -1.27 -9.91 5.34
CA ALA A 44 -2.44 -10.74 5.57
C ALA A 44 -2.24 -12.13 4.93
N SER A 45 -2.32 -13.20 5.71
CA SER A 45 -2.52 -14.54 5.12
C SER A 45 -3.95 -14.60 4.57
N VAL A 46 -4.07 -14.78 3.25
CA VAL A 46 -5.36 -14.81 2.53
C VAL A 46 -5.76 -16.23 2.11
N ASP A 47 -5.04 -17.25 2.56
CA ASP A 47 -5.24 -18.65 2.14
C ASP A 47 -6.69 -19.09 2.40
N ALA A 48 -7.20 -18.80 3.60
CA ALA A 48 -8.56 -19.20 4.00
C ALA A 48 -9.67 -18.52 3.19
N ILE A 49 -9.50 -17.25 2.78
CA ILE A 49 -10.50 -16.57 1.95
C ILE A 49 -10.37 -16.99 0.49
N HIS A 50 -9.15 -17.20 0.01
CA HIS A 50 -8.90 -17.71 -1.33
C HIS A 50 -9.51 -19.10 -1.53
N GLU A 51 -9.30 -20.04 -0.60
CA GLU A 51 -9.89 -21.39 -0.66
C GLU A 51 -11.42 -21.35 -0.68
N LEU A 52 -12.03 -20.44 0.07
CA LEU A 52 -13.48 -20.35 0.20
C LEU A 52 -14.17 -19.64 -0.97
N THR A 53 -13.53 -18.62 -1.55
CA THR A 53 -14.20 -17.70 -2.51
C THR A 53 -13.44 -17.51 -3.82
N GLY A 54 -12.22 -18.02 -3.94
CA GLY A 54 -11.32 -17.71 -5.05
C GLY A 54 -10.76 -16.28 -4.99
N PHE A 55 -10.89 -15.58 -3.86
CA PHE A 55 -10.39 -14.22 -3.71
C PHE A 55 -8.87 -14.13 -3.92
N VAL A 56 -8.45 -13.26 -4.83
CA VAL A 56 -7.05 -12.90 -5.04
C VAL A 56 -6.96 -11.37 -5.09
N PRO A 57 -6.09 -10.73 -4.28
CA PRO A 57 -5.84 -9.30 -4.43
C PRO A 57 -5.23 -9.03 -5.80
N ALA A 58 -5.90 -8.18 -6.60
CA ALA A 58 -5.50 -7.93 -7.98
C ALA A 58 -4.84 -6.57 -8.20
N THR A 59 -5.10 -5.59 -7.32
CA THR A 59 -4.57 -4.23 -7.46
C THR A 59 -3.30 -4.08 -6.62
N GLY A 60 -2.14 -4.06 -7.30
CA GLY A 60 -0.86 -3.74 -6.67
C GLY A 60 -0.68 -2.24 -6.41
N LEU A 61 0.33 -1.85 -5.62
CA LEU A 61 0.59 -0.44 -5.30
C LEU A 61 0.83 0.43 -6.55
N ALA A 62 1.56 -0.09 -7.54
CA ALA A 62 1.86 0.64 -8.77
C ALA A 62 0.60 1.04 -9.56
N GLU A 63 -0.49 0.28 -9.43
CA GLU A 63 -1.79 0.62 -10.02
C GLU A 63 -2.65 1.45 -9.04
N GLY A 64 -2.68 1.05 -7.77
CA GLY A 64 -3.56 1.63 -6.76
C GLY A 64 -3.21 3.07 -6.39
N ILE A 65 -1.92 3.41 -6.30
CA ILE A 65 -1.46 4.73 -5.86
C ILE A 65 -1.82 5.83 -6.87
N PRO A 66 -1.55 5.70 -8.19
CA PRO A 66 -2.00 6.70 -9.16
C PRO A 66 -3.51 6.90 -9.17
N ARG A 67 -4.28 5.79 -9.06
CA ARG A 67 -5.75 5.85 -9.00
C ARG A 67 -6.24 6.57 -7.74
N PHE A 68 -5.62 6.30 -6.60
CA PHE A 68 -5.93 6.98 -5.34
C PHE A 68 -5.64 8.47 -5.41
N VAL A 69 -4.47 8.86 -5.93
CA VAL A 69 -4.11 10.27 -6.09
C VAL A 69 -5.11 10.98 -7.01
N ALA A 70 -5.48 10.38 -8.14
CA ALA A 70 -6.48 10.95 -9.05
C ALA A 70 -7.82 11.18 -8.35
N TRP A 71 -8.33 10.15 -7.65
CA TRP A 71 -9.58 10.26 -6.88
C TRP A 71 -9.50 11.34 -5.78
N PHE A 72 -8.40 11.39 -5.04
CA PHE A 72 -8.22 12.32 -3.93
C PHE A 72 -8.22 13.78 -4.42
N ARG A 73 -7.55 14.02 -5.55
CA ARG A 73 -7.49 15.32 -6.23
C ARG A 73 -8.85 15.76 -6.74
N GLU A 74 -9.60 14.85 -7.37
CA GLU A 74 -10.98 15.10 -7.80
C GLU A 74 -11.88 15.44 -6.60
N TRP A 75 -11.79 14.67 -5.52
CA TRP A 75 -12.61 14.88 -4.32
C TRP A 75 -12.33 16.22 -3.62
N HIS A 76 -11.08 16.65 -3.58
CA HIS A 76 -10.68 17.92 -2.95
C HIS A 76 -10.64 19.12 -3.90
N GLY A 77 -10.70 18.91 -5.22
CA GLY A 77 -10.59 19.96 -6.23
C GLY A 77 -9.18 20.56 -6.38
N VAL A 78 -8.12 19.73 -6.32
CA VAL A 78 -6.69 20.14 -6.35
C VAL A 78 -5.83 19.46 -7.41
#